data_AF-A0A519NJ98-F1
#
_entry.id   AF-A0A519NJ98-F1
#
_cell.length_a   1.000
_cell.length_b   1.000
_cell.length_c   1.000
_cell.angle_alpha   90.00
_cell.angle_beta   90.00
_cell.angle_gamma   90.00
#
_symmetry.space_group_name_H-M   'P 1'
#
loop_
_entity.id
_entity.type
_entity.pdbx_description
1 polymer ?
#
loop_
_entity_poly.entity_id
_entity_poly.type
_entity_poly.pdbx_seq_one_letter_code
_entity_poly.pdbx_strand_id
1 'polypeptide(L)'
;MKTNFKFCLAALLFAGMSAQAQTIDEYANCTGGGTDNGIQFGDSYFNTFFGVEAGRNIVNKEKGRNNSFFGHQAGRATVGGSTVVAGVYSGSDNSFFGNLSGTKTTTGYYNVFVGSNAGGSNTTGYTNTFLGNQSGALNTTGIENLFFGHAAGYNNTSGGWNICLGNASGYNLSSGGGNIFIGHAAGNATTTALGNTYIGFGAGQNATGEYSVFLGSEAGKNETTSRKLYIDNSSTANPLIWGDFTADQLKFHGKVGIGGNSSTAFGAFPTTAGGVSVSNYNLFVKGGILTEEVRVNLTSGGTWADYVFEEDYDLKPLSEVKRFIDENGHLPNVPSAAEVKRDGIELGNMAKIQQEKIEELTLYLIQQQKEIDELKAQVKALIEKR
;
A
#
# COMPACT_ATOMS: atom_id res chain seq x y z
N MET A 1 -30.26 52.21 33.83
CA MET A 1 -30.84 51.70 32.57
C MET A 1 -29.70 51.33 31.64
N LYS A 2 -29.49 50.03 31.37
CA LYS A 2 -28.50 49.54 30.40
C LYS A 2 -29.18 49.44 29.04
N THR A 3 -28.66 50.13 28.03
CA THR A 3 -29.09 50.03 26.64
C THR A 3 -28.14 49.06 25.93
N ASN A 4 -28.64 47.89 25.53
CA ASN A 4 -27.89 46.91 24.75
C ASN A 4 -28.25 47.02 23.26
N PHE A 5 -27.19 47.13 22.46
CA PHE A 5 -27.01 46.87 21.03
C PHE A 5 -28.02 45.94 20.31
N LYS A 6 -28.23 46.19 19.01
CA LYS A 6 -27.98 45.22 17.91
C LYS A 6 -27.87 45.93 16.55
N PHE A 7 -26.73 45.71 15.89
CA PHE A 7 -26.32 46.23 14.59
C PHE A 7 -27.11 45.56 13.46
N CYS A 8 -27.64 46.34 12.51
CA CYS A 8 -28.30 45.85 11.30
C CYS A 8 -27.32 45.95 10.12
N LEU A 9 -26.70 44.83 9.74
CA LEU A 9 -25.89 44.72 8.52
C LEU A 9 -26.76 44.11 7.41
N ALA A 10 -27.67 44.92 6.83
CA ALA A 10 -28.51 44.46 5.71
C ALA A 10 -28.82 45.52 4.64
N ALA A 11 -28.38 46.78 4.80
CA ALA A 11 -28.92 47.88 3.97
C ALA A 11 -27.92 48.62 3.07
N LEU A 12 -26.65 48.22 2.98
CA LEU A 12 -25.70 48.90 2.10
C LEU A 12 -24.87 47.90 1.28
N LEU A 13 -25.46 47.40 0.20
CA LEU A 13 -24.84 47.00 -1.07
C LEU A 13 -25.95 46.41 -1.94
N PHE A 14 -25.94 46.67 -3.24
CA PHE A 14 -26.97 46.31 -4.26
C PHE A 14 -28.06 47.35 -4.55
N ALA A 15 -27.64 48.54 -5.01
CA ALA A 15 -28.42 49.23 -6.04
C ALA A 15 -27.92 48.75 -7.41
N GLY A 16 -28.70 47.90 -8.10
CA GLY A 16 -28.45 47.62 -9.53
C GLY A 16 -28.62 46.20 -10.07
N MET A 17 -29.15 45.24 -9.31
CA MET A 17 -29.49 43.91 -9.88
C MET A 17 -30.88 43.48 -9.40
N SER A 18 -31.65 42.87 -10.28
CA SER A 18 -33.01 42.35 -10.03
C SER A 18 -33.00 41.32 -8.90
N ALA A 19 -33.14 41.80 -7.67
CA ALA A 19 -33.34 40.95 -6.51
C ALA A 19 -34.81 40.55 -6.46
N GLN A 20 -35.11 39.27 -6.73
CA GLN A 20 -36.24 38.63 -6.08
C GLN A 20 -35.94 38.67 -4.58
N ALA A 21 -36.36 39.75 -3.92
CA ALA A 21 -36.23 39.91 -2.49
C ALA A 21 -37.03 38.79 -1.80
N GLN A 22 -36.32 37.81 -1.24
CA GLN A 22 -36.90 36.87 -0.31
C GLN A 22 -37.21 37.65 0.98
N THR A 23 -38.49 37.90 1.21
CA THR A 23 -38.99 38.54 2.43
C THR A 23 -38.66 37.65 3.62
N ILE A 24 -37.87 38.18 4.56
CA ILE A 24 -37.82 37.67 5.93
C ILE A 24 -39.17 38.07 6.53
N ASP A 25 -40.14 37.15 6.49
CA ASP A 25 -41.45 37.39 7.05
C ASP A 25 -41.34 37.38 8.58
N GLU A 26 -41.54 38.55 9.19
CA GLU A 26 -41.51 38.77 10.64
C GLU A 26 -42.61 37.97 11.38
N TYR A 27 -43.53 37.35 10.62
CA TYR A 27 -44.59 36.47 11.12
C TYR A 27 -44.71 35.13 10.35
N ALA A 28 -43.64 34.61 9.76
CA ALA A 28 -43.63 33.23 9.30
C ALA A 28 -43.75 32.28 10.51
N ASN A 29 -44.97 31.83 10.76
CA ASN A 29 -45.33 30.80 11.73
C ASN A 29 -44.32 29.66 11.72
N CYS A 30 -43.55 29.58 12.79
CA CYS A 30 -42.62 28.51 13.13
C CYS A 30 -43.35 27.21 13.52
N THR A 31 -44.42 26.84 12.80
CA THR A 31 -45.24 25.65 13.05
C THR A 31 -45.29 24.67 11.88
N GLY A 32 -44.65 24.98 10.74
CA GLY A 32 -44.45 24.04 9.62
C GLY A 32 -42.96 23.87 9.35
N GLY A 33 -42.46 22.64 9.39
CA GLY A 33 -41.04 22.33 9.26
C GLY A 33 -40.45 22.74 7.89
N GLY A 34 -39.40 23.56 7.93
CA GLY A 34 -38.64 24.05 6.79
C GLY A 34 -39.31 25.21 6.04
N THR A 35 -38.51 26.19 5.63
CA THR A 35 -39.02 27.33 4.87
C THR A 35 -39.23 26.94 3.42
N ASP A 36 -40.42 27.17 2.88
CA ASP A 36 -40.64 27.09 1.44
C ASP A 36 -39.76 28.12 0.69
N ASN A 37 -39.41 29.25 1.33
CA ASN A 37 -38.75 30.39 0.68
C ASN A 37 -37.60 31.08 1.46
N GLY A 38 -36.86 30.39 2.33
CA GLY A 38 -35.41 30.61 2.29
C GLY A 38 -34.58 30.74 3.57
N ILE A 39 -35.07 31.08 4.77
CA ILE A 39 -34.17 31.20 5.93
C ILE A 39 -34.88 30.94 7.27
N GLN A 40 -34.39 29.99 8.07
CA GLN A 40 -34.76 29.78 9.48
C GLN A 40 -33.51 29.95 10.36
N PHE A 41 -33.53 30.93 11.27
CA PHE A 41 -32.48 31.12 12.27
C PHE A 41 -32.96 30.64 13.64
N GLY A 42 -32.23 29.69 14.24
CA GLY A 42 -32.28 29.36 15.67
C GLY A 42 -33.68 29.16 16.23
N ASP A 43 -34.22 27.95 16.08
CA ASP A 43 -35.31 27.51 16.97
C ASP A 43 -34.78 27.26 18.39
N SER A 44 -35.65 26.92 19.34
CA SER A 44 -35.28 26.54 20.73
C SER A 44 -34.33 25.32 20.81
N TYR A 45 -33.95 24.76 19.66
CA TYR A 45 -33.14 23.57 19.47
C TYR A 45 -31.88 23.87 18.63
N PHE A 46 -31.58 25.15 18.38
CA PHE A 46 -30.36 25.68 17.75
C PHE A 46 -30.12 25.22 16.30
N ASN A 47 -31.17 24.94 15.54
CA ASN A 47 -31.04 24.63 14.12
C ASN A 47 -30.96 25.91 13.24
N THR A 48 -30.17 25.87 12.17
CA THR A 48 -30.03 26.94 11.16
C THR A 48 -30.26 26.38 9.77
N PHE A 49 -31.25 26.90 9.03
CA PHE A 49 -31.58 26.46 7.67
C PHE A 49 -31.58 27.62 6.69
N PHE A 50 -31.00 27.42 5.51
CA PHE A 50 -30.95 28.39 4.42
C PHE A 50 -31.17 27.70 3.07
N GLY A 51 -32.07 28.22 2.25
CA GLY A 51 -32.40 27.68 0.92
C GLY A 51 -33.80 27.03 0.83
N VAL A 52 -34.26 26.86 -0.41
CA VAL A 52 -35.60 26.36 -0.73
C VAL A 52 -35.76 24.92 -0.24
N GLU A 53 -36.77 24.67 0.60
CA GLU A 53 -37.05 23.39 1.27
C GLU A 53 -35.94 22.83 2.17
N ALA A 54 -34.95 23.64 2.56
CA ALA A 54 -33.92 23.21 3.51
C ALA A 54 -34.57 22.86 4.86
N GLY A 55 -34.25 21.68 5.41
CA GLY A 55 -34.82 21.18 6.67
C GLY A 55 -36.34 20.93 6.63
N ARG A 56 -36.96 20.87 5.44
CA ARG A 56 -38.41 20.60 5.33
C ARG A 56 -38.77 19.23 5.91
N ASN A 57 -39.94 19.15 6.56
CA ASN A 57 -40.51 17.97 7.22
C ASN A 57 -39.80 17.47 8.50
N ILE A 58 -38.94 18.29 9.11
CA ILE A 58 -38.40 18.00 10.45
C ILE A 58 -39.47 18.33 11.50
N VAL A 59 -40.03 17.29 12.14
CA VAL A 59 -41.25 17.41 12.95
C VAL A 59 -41.06 17.13 14.44
N ASN A 60 -39.93 16.55 14.86
CA ASN A 60 -39.60 16.33 16.27
C ASN A 60 -38.24 16.96 16.64
N LYS A 61 -38.27 18.27 16.92
CA LYS A 61 -37.08 19.09 17.14
C LYS A 61 -36.32 18.77 18.44
N GLU A 62 -36.95 18.15 19.43
CA GLU A 62 -36.28 17.70 20.66
C GLU A 62 -35.19 16.63 20.39
N LYS A 63 -35.37 15.86 19.30
CA LYS A 63 -34.46 14.79 18.87
C LYS A 63 -33.53 15.18 17.70
N GLY A 64 -33.71 16.36 17.12
CA GLY A 64 -32.90 16.88 16.01
C GLY A 64 -32.46 18.32 16.26
N ARG A 65 -31.38 18.47 17.03
CA ARG A 65 -30.83 19.77 17.48
C ARG A 65 -29.53 20.11 16.77
N ASN A 66 -29.11 21.37 16.84
CA ASN A 66 -27.78 21.85 16.40
C ASN A 66 -27.45 21.56 14.92
N ASN A 67 -28.46 21.48 14.06
CA ASN A 67 -28.24 21.21 12.64
C ASN A 67 -28.01 22.50 11.85
N SER A 68 -27.16 22.43 10.82
CA SER A 68 -26.81 23.53 9.93
C SER A 68 -27.02 23.11 8.48
N PHE A 69 -28.12 23.51 7.83
CA PHE A 69 -28.47 23.09 6.46
C PHE A 69 -28.52 24.27 5.49
N PHE A 70 -27.78 24.18 4.39
CA PHE A 70 -27.62 25.24 3.39
C PHE A 70 -27.76 24.66 1.97
N GLY A 71 -28.75 25.12 1.21
CA GLY A 71 -28.97 24.72 -0.18
C GLY A 71 -30.37 24.14 -0.43
N HIS A 72 -30.73 23.99 -1.71
CA HIS A 72 -32.03 23.45 -2.10
C HIS A 72 -32.20 22.02 -1.58
N GLN A 73 -33.27 21.79 -0.81
CA GLN A 73 -33.62 20.51 -0.18
C GLN A 73 -32.54 19.93 0.77
N ALA A 74 -31.55 20.72 1.19
CA ALA A 74 -30.52 20.23 2.13
C ALA A 74 -31.16 19.77 3.44
N GLY A 75 -30.86 18.54 3.88
CA GLY A 75 -31.41 17.94 5.09
C GLY A 75 -32.93 17.80 5.10
N ARG A 76 -33.60 17.92 3.94
CA ARG A 76 -35.04 17.65 3.82
C ARG A 76 -35.29 16.22 4.28
N ALA A 77 -36.27 16.02 5.15
CA ALA A 77 -36.64 14.67 5.52
C ALA A 77 -37.70 14.15 4.54
N THR A 78 -37.35 13.15 3.74
CA THR A 78 -38.29 12.53 2.81
C THR A 78 -39.12 11.48 3.55
N VAL A 79 -40.38 11.80 3.85
CA VAL A 79 -41.35 10.81 4.35
C VAL A 79 -41.94 10.09 3.15
N GLY A 80 -41.91 8.76 3.16
CA GLY A 80 -42.65 7.97 2.17
C GLY A 80 -44.15 8.18 2.37
N GLY A 81 -44.74 9.07 1.57
CA GLY A 81 -46.18 9.39 1.59
C GLY A 81 -46.50 10.74 2.25
N SER A 82 -47.60 11.34 1.78
CA SER A 82 -48.07 12.70 2.11
C SER A 82 -48.60 12.88 3.55
N THR A 83 -48.28 11.96 4.46
CA THR A 83 -48.67 12.03 5.87
C THR A 83 -47.41 12.18 6.71
N VAL A 84 -47.31 13.31 7.41
CA VAL A 84 -46.26 13.58 8.39
C VAL A 84 -46.34 12.50 9.48
N VAL A 85 -45.48 11.48 9.39
CA VAL A 85 -45.35 10.47 10.44
C VAL A 85 -44.62 11.12 11.61
N ALA A 86 -45.20 11.07 12.81
CA ALA A 86 -44.53 11.48 14.03
C ALA A 86 -43.21 10.70 14.18
N GLY A 87 -42.06 11.39 14.21
CA GLY A 87 -40.74 10.75 14.40
C GLY A 87 -39.74 10.93 13.26
N VAL A 88 -39.97 11.85 12.32
CA VAL A 88 -39.00 12.18 11.26
C VAL A 88 -38.16 13.38 11.69
N TYR A 89 -36.84 13.20 11.91
CA TYR A 89 -36.01 14.24 12.53
C TYR A 89 -34.52 14.26 12.19
N SER A 90 -34.02 14.18 10.95
CA SER A 90 -32.62 14.44 10.50
C SER A 90 -31.38 14.17 11.42
N GLY A 91 -31.48 13.46 12.55
CA GLY A 91 -30.57 13.46 13.70
C GLY A 91 -30.14 14.84 14.24
N SER A 92 -29.19 14.84 15.17
CA SER A 92 -28.61 16.05 15.77
C SER A 92 -27.18 16.29 15.30
N ASP A 93 -26.72 17.54 15.39
CA ASP A 93 -25.35 17.97 15.14
C ASP A 93 -24.86 17.67 13.71
N ASN A 94 -25.74 17.80 12.71
CA ASN A 94 -25.41 17.62 11.30
C ASN A 94 -25.14 18.95 10.58
N SER A 95 -24.24 18.93 9.62
CA SER A 95 -23.81 20.08 8.82
C SER A 95 -23.92 19.75 7.34
N PHE A 96 -24.98 20.21 6.66
CA PHE A 96 -25.26 19.90 5.26
C PHE A 96 -25.21 21.15 4.38
N PHE A 97 -24.36 21.15 3.36
CA PHE A 97 -24.11 22.27 2.47
C PHE A 97 -24.12 21.81 1.01
N GLY A 98 -25.16 22.16 0.26
CA GLY A 98 -25.29 21.85 -1.16
C GLY A 98 -26.67 21.33 -1.52
N ASN A 99 -27.03 21.46 -2.80
CA ASN A 99 -28.27 20.94 -3.35
C ASN A 99 -28.41 19.44 -3.04
N LEU A 100 -29.55 19.04 -2.47
CA LEU A 100 -29.88 17.64 -2.12
C LEU A 100 -28.96 16.96 -1.09
N SER A 101 -28.07 17.69 -0.41
CA SER A 101 -27.20 17.12 0.62
C SER A 101 -28.01 16.55 1.79
N GLY A 102 -27.75 15.30 2.18
CA GLY A 102 -28.42 14.64 3.32
C GLY A 102 -29.95 14.46 3.22
N THR A 103 -30.56 14.54 2.03
CA THR A 103 -32.03 14.55 1.78
C THR A 103 -32.86 13.34 2.24
N LYS A 104 -32.23 12.28 2.71
CA LYS A 104 -32.94 11.13 3.29
C LYS A 104 -32.59 10.88 4.76
N THR A 105 -31.83 11.78 5.39
CA THR A 105 -31.38 11.57 6.78
C THR A 105 -32.58 11.61 7.70
N THR A 106 -32.77 10.54 8.49
CA THR A 106 -33.89 10.41 9.43
C THR A 106 -33.42 10.50 10.88
N THR A 107 -32.38 9.75 11.26
CA THR A 107 -31.88 9.68 12.65
C THR A 107 -30.35 9.77 12.76
N GLY A 108 -29.64 9.84 11.63
CA GLY A 108 -28.18 9.95 11.59
C GLY A 108 -27.67 11.27 12.18
N TYR A 109 -26.61 11.22 12.99
CA TYR A 109 -26.07 12.35 13.75
C TYR A 109 -24.56 12.53 13.51
N TYR A 110 -24.01 13.70 13.85
CA TYR A 110 -22.60 14.06 13.62
C TYR A 110 -22.12 13.90 12.17
N ASN A 111 -22.98 14.12 11.19
CA ASN A 111 -22.58 14.05 9.78
C ASN A 111 -22.24 15.43 9.21
N VAL A 112 -21.20 15.51 8.39
CA VAL A 112 -20.80 16.69 7.63
C VAL A 112 -20.88 16.37 6.14
N PHE A 113 -21.87 16.91 5.43
CA PHE A 113 -22.05 16.70 3.99
C PHE A 113 -21.91 18.01 3.24
N VAL A 114 -20.95 18.11 2.34
CA VAL A 114 -20.67 19.32 1.57
C VAL A 114 -20.53 18.95 0.10
N GLY A 115 -21.42 19.46 -0.74
CA GLY A 115 -21.48 19.17 -2.18
C GLY A 115 -22.89 18.77 -2.62
N SER A 116 -23.17 18.91 -3.92
CA SER A 116 -24.46 18.49 -4.47
C SER A 116 -24.64 16.98 -4.31
N ASN A 117 -25.75 16.56 -3.70
CA ASN A 117 -26.12 15.18 -3.41
C ASN A 117 -25.11 14.42 -2.52
N ALA A 118 -24.28 15.13 -1.75
CA ALA A 118 -23.41 14.49 -0.76
C ALA A 118 -24.27 13.82 0.34
N GLY A 119 -24.06 12.53 0.59
CA GLY A 119 -24.85 11.76 1.56
C GLY A 119 -26.36 11.73 1.27
N GLY A 120 -26.79 11.93 0.02
CA GLY A 120 -28.21 12.12 -0.33
C GLY A 120 -29.13 10.97 0.09
N SER A 121 -28.62 9.74 0.14
CA SER A 121 -29.39 8.56 0.57
C SER A 121 -29.20 8.17 2.04
N ASN A 122 -28.42 8.92 2.82
CA ASN A 122 -28.11 8.57 4.20
C ASN A 122 -29.39 8.56 5.01
N THR A 123 -29.73 7.46 5.69
CA THR A 123 -30.93 7.35 6.51
C THR A 123 -30.57 7.42 8.00
N THR A 124 -29.77 6.47 8.48
CA THR A 124 -29.43 6.30 9.90
C THR A 124 -27.92 6.36 10.17
N GLY A 125 -27.09 6.44 9.12
CA GLY A 125 -25.64 6.55 9.25
C GLY A 125 -25.20 7.80 10.02
N TYR A 126 -24.15 7.67 10.83
CA TYR A 126 -23.66 8.71 11.74
C TYR A 126 -22.13 8.84 11.67
N THR A 127 -21.61 10.00 12.11
CA THR A 127 -20.17 10.34 12.12
C THR A 127 -19.52 10.24 10.74
N ASN A 128 -20.26 10.55 9.66
CA ASN A 128 -19.70 10.56 8.31
C ASN A 128 -19.30 11.98 7.89
N THR A 129 -18.17 12.12 7.20
CA THR A 129 -17.74 13.38 6.55
C THR A 129 -17.64 13.16 5.05
N PHE A 130 -18.56 13.73 4.28
CA PHE A 130 -18.58 13.65 2.81
C PHE A 130 -18.40 15.03 2.19
N LEU A 131 -17.32 15.23 1.45
CA LEU A 131 -16.96 16.51 0.84
C LEU A 131 -16.71 16.32 -0.66
N GLY A 132 -17.67 16.70 -1.49
CA GLY A 132 -17.60 16.61 -2.95
C GLY A 132 -18.98 16.37 -3.57
N ASN A 133 -19.13 16.75 -4.84
CA ASN A 133 -20.33 16.41 -5.60
C ASN A 133 -20.51 14.88 -5.64
N GLN A 134 -21.68 14.41 -5.19
CA GLN A 134 -22.06 12.99 -5.08
C GLN A 134 -21.17 12.14 -4.15
N SER A 135 -20.38 12.74 -3.27
CA SER A 135 -19.60 11.99 -2.29
C SER A 135 -20.53 11.23 -1.33
N GLY A 136 -20.36 9.91 -1.21
CA GLY A 136 -21.21 9.04 -0.37
C GLY A 136 -22.71 9.07 -0.73
N ALA A 137 -23.07 9.40 -1.97
CA ALA A 137 -24.46 9.68 -2.35
C ALA A 137 -25.46 8.54 -2.06
N LEU A 138 -25.00 7.28 -2.12
CA LEU A 138 -25.83 6.11 -1.83
C LEU A 138 -25.62 5.50 -0.44
N ASN A 139 -24.85 6.17 0.45
CA ASN A 139 -24.72 5.75 1.86
C ASN A 139 -26.10 5.69 2.47
N THR A 140 -26.53 4.57 3.04
CA THR A 140 -27.82 4.45 3.73
C THR A 140 -27.61 4.33 5.23
N THR A 141 -26.77 3.41 5.67
CA THR A 141 -26.55 3.07 7.08
C THR A 141 -25.07 3.09 7.49
N GLY A 142 -24.16 3.33 6.55
CA GLY A 142 -22.71 3.35 6.82
C GLY A 142 -22.32 4.44 7.82
N ILE A 143 -21.28 4.15 8.62
CA ILE A 143 -20.87 4.94 9.77
C ILE A 143 -19.37 5.26 9.72
N GLU A 144 -18.95 6.38 10.32
CA GLU A 144 -17.52 6.69 10.54
C GLU A 144 -16.69 6.68 9.24
N ASN A 145 -17.29 7.15 8.13
CA ASN A 145 -16.60 7.26 6.85
C ASN A 145 -16.13 8.70 6.57
N LEU A 146 -14.96 8.84 5.94
CA LEU A 146 -14.42 10.09 5.42
C LEU A 146 -14.28 9.99 3.90
N PHE A 147 -15.16 10.64 3.15
CA PHE A 147 -15.09 10.71 1.69
C PHE A 147 -14.83 12.14 1.23
N PHE A 148 -13.80 12.32 0.41
CA PHE A 148 -13.40 13.60 -0.14
C PHE A 148 -13.14 13.47 -1.64
N GLY A 149 -13.85 14.23 -2.47
CA GLY A 149 -13.72 14.23 -3.92
C GLY A 149 -15.05 13.96 -4.63
N HIS A 150 -15.11 14.30 -5.93
CA HIS A 150 -16.29 14.00 -6.74
C HIS A 150 -16.51 12.48 -6.80
N ALA A 151 -17.70 12.04 -6.42
CA ALA A 151 -18.14 10.64 -6.38
C ALA A 151 -17.23 9.70 -5.54
N ALA A 152 -16.48 10.23 -4.57
CA ALA A 152 -15.76 9.42 -3.60
C ALA A 152 -16.75 8.61 -2.75
N GLY A 153 -16.57 7.28 -2.67
CA GLY A 153 -17.46 6.38 -1.95
C GLY A 153 -18.91 6.35 -2.45
N TYR A 154 -19.16 6.69 -3.73
CA TYR A 154 -20.50 6.93 -4.28
C TYR A 154 -21.53 5.82 -3.96
N ASN A 155 -21.16 4.55 -4.17
CA ASN A 155 -22.03 3.38 -3.97
C ASN A 155 -21.97 2.78 -2.56
N ASN A 156 -21.27 3.39 -1.59
CA ASN A 156 -21.23 2.83 -0.22
C ASN A 156 -22.64 2.77 0.31
N THR A 157 -23.13 1.61 0.75
CA THR A 157 -24.50 1.49 1.29
C THR A 157 -24.48 1.36 2.82
N SER A 158 -23.65 0.46 3.34
CA SER A 158 -23.58 0.11 4.77
C SER A 158 -22.15 -0.02 5.29
N GLY A 159 -21.14 0.17 4.45
CA GLY A 159 -19.74 0.10 4.87
C GLY A 159 -19.38 1.21 5.86
N GLY A 160 -18.53 0.90 6.83
CA GLY A 160 -18.07 1.84 7.84
C GLY A 160 -16.55 1.85 8.01
N TRP A 161 -16.02 2.88 8.69
CA TRP A 161 -14.58 3.04 8.92
C TRP A 161 -13.75 3.15 7.63
N ASN A 162 -14.29 3.77 6.57
CA ASN A 162 -13.59 3.94 5.30
C ASN A 162 -13.09 5.38 5.10
N ILE A 163 -11.88 5.52 4.56
CA ILE A 163 -11.30 6.77 4.10
C ILE A 163 -11.18 6.69 2.58
N CYS A 164 -11.86 7.56 1.83
CA CYS A 164 -11.74 7.66 0.37
C CYS A 164 -11.43 9.10 -0.03
N LEU A 165 -10.20 9.38 -0.48
CA LEU A 165 -9.71 10.71 -0.83
C LEU A 165 -9.29 10.75 -2.31
N GLY A 166 -10.09 11.38 -3.16
CA GLY A 166 -9.82 11.51 -4.60
C GLY A 166 -11.08 11.38 -5.44
N ASN A 167 -11.05 11.89 -6.67
CA ASN A 167 -12.14 11.68 -7.63
C ASN A 167 -12.36 10.18 -7.86
N ALA A 168 -13.61 9.74 -7.67
CA ALA A 168 -14.06 8.36 -7.82
C ALA A 168 -13.24 7.31 -7.02
N SER A 169 -12.57 7.73 -5.94
CA SER A 169 -11.93 6.82 -4.98
C SER A 169 -13.01 6.01 -4.26
N GLY A 170 -12.87 4.68 -4.26
CA GLY A 170 -13.88 3.77 -3.68
C GLY A 170 -15.27 3.87 -4.31
N TYR A 171 -15.39 4.30 -5.58
CA TYR A 171 -16.69 4.59 -6.21
C TYR A 171 -17.71 3.45 -6.09
N ASN A 172 -17.29 2.20 -6.35
CA ASN A 172 -18.14 1.01 -6.27
C ASN A 172 -18.11 0.29 -4.91
N LEU A 173 -17.44 0.83 -3.90
CA LEU A 173 -17.42 0.24 -2.56
C LEU A 173 -18.86 0.14 -2.07
N SER A 174 -19.44 -1.06 -2.02
CA SER A 174 -20.86 -1.26 -1.70
C SER A 174 -21.08 -1.56 -0.22
N SER A 175 -20.17 -2.35 0.35
CA SER A 175 -20.12 -2.80 1.74
C SER A 175 -18.69 -3.19 2.11
N GLY A 176 -18.43 -3.43 3.40
CA GLY A 176 -17.09 -3.65 3.93
C GLY A 176 -16.49 -2.39 4.54
N GLY A 177 -15.46 -2.56 5.38
CA GLY A 177 -14.99 -1.49 6.26
C GLY A 177 -13.48 -1.47 6.47
N GLY A 178 -13.01 -0.43 7.14
CA GLY A 178 -11.59 -0.29 7.47
C GLY A 178 -10.68 -0.06 6.26
N ASN A 179 -11.20 0.48 5.16
CA ASN A 179 -10.40 0.73 3.95
C ASN A 179 -9.84 2.14 3.92
N ILE A 180 -8.62 2.29 3.39
CA ILE A 180 -7.99 3.58 3.11
C ILE A 180 -7.68 3.63 1.61
N PHE A 181 -8.45 4.41 0.86
CA PHE A 181 -8.25 4.64 -0.57
C PHE A 181 -7.89 6.12 -0.80
N ILE A 182 -6.71 6.38 -1.34
CA ILE A 182 -6.21 7.75 -1.55
C ILE A 182 -5.65 7.85 -2.97
N GLY A 183 -6.24 8.71 -3.80
CA GLY A 183 -5.87 8.90 -5.20
C GLY A 183 -7.08 8.84 -6.14
N HIS A 184 -6.94 9.44 -7.32
CA HIS A 184 -7.97 9.35 -8.37
C HIS A 184 -8.20 7.87 -8.73
N ALA A 185 -9.45 7.42 -8.67
CA ALA A 185 -9.87 6.05 -8.96
C ALA A 185 -9.19 4.94 -8.13
N ALA A 186 -8.57 5.25 -6.98
CA ALA A 186 -8.07 4.23 -6.07
C ALA A 186 -9.24 3.37 -5.55
N GLY A 187 -9.16 2.04 -5.69
CA GLY A 187 -10.24 1.10 -5.30
C GLY A 187 -11.56 1.31 -6.05
N ASN A 188 -11.57 1.89 -7.25
CA ASN A 188 -12.80 2.33 -7.93
C ASN A 188 -13.83 1.22 -8.20
N ALA A 189 -13.40 0.05 -8.66
CA ALA A 189 -14.24 -1.09 -9.00
C ALA A 189 -14.31 -2.15 -7.89
N THR A 190 -13.70 -1.88 -6.73
CA THR A 190 -13.75 -2.76 -5.58
C THR A 190 -15.14 -2.71 -4.94
N THR A 191 -15.89 -3.82 -4.97
CA THR A 191 -17.30 -3.87 -4.53
C THR A 191 -17.49 -4.25 -3.06
N THR A 192 -16.73 -5.23 -2.59
CA THR A 192 -16.66 -5.65 -1.18
C THR A 192 -15.19 -5.65 -0.77
N ALA A 193 -14.81 -4.75 0.12
CA ALA A 193 -13.43 -4.65 0.60
C ALA A 193 -13.38 -4.46 2.10
N LEU A 194 -12.42 -5.14 2.71
CA LEU A 194 -12.18 -5.10 4.14
C LEU A 194 -10.68 -4.89 4.39
N GLY A 195 -10.35 -3.86 5.17
CA GLY A 195 -8.98 -3.66 5.67
C GLY A 195 -7.92 -3.33 4.61
N ASN A 196 -8.30 -2.83 3.44
CA ASN A 196 -7.34 -2.52 2.37
C ASN A 196 -6.73 -1.12 2.52
N THR A 197 -5.47 -0.94 2.15
CA THR A 197 -4.81 0.38 2.06
C THR A 197 -4.28 0.59 0.64
N TYR A 198 -4.98 1.37 -0.18
CA TYR A 198 -4.59 1.71 -1.55
C TYR A 198 -4.27 3.20 -1.66
N ILE A 199 -3.03 3.53 -1.99
CA ILE A 199 -2.56 4.92 -2.08
C ILE A 199 -1.85 5.12 -3.42
N GLY A 200 -2.45 5.89 -4.33
CA GLY A 200 -1.91 6.20 -5.66
C GLY A 200 -2.99 6.38 -6.72
N PHE A 201 -2.64 6.99 -7.85
CA PHE A 201 -3.54 7.08 -9.02
C PHE A 201 -3.88 5.66 -9.50
N GLY A 202 -5.16 5.27 -9.45
CA GLY A 202 -5.60 3.93 -9.88
C GLY A 202 -5.05 2.76 -9.05
N ALA A 203 -4.51 3.00 -7.85
CA ALA A 203 -4.06 1.93 -6.96
C ALA A 203 -5.24 1.00 -6.61
N GLY A 204 -5.06 -0.31 -6.81
CA GLY A 204 -6.11 -1.31 -6.58
C GLY A 204 -7.41 -1.06 -7.34
N GLN A 205 -7.39 -0.35 -8.49
CA GLN A 205 -8.60 0.09 -9.19
C GLN A 205 -9.63 -1.04 -9.41
N ASN A 206 -9.18 -2.23 -9.82
CA ASN A 206 -9.98 -3.41 -10.08
C ASN A 206 -9.72 -4.53 -9.06
N ALA A 207 -9.10 -4.19 -7.92
CA ALA A 207 -8.73 -5.20 -6.94
C ALA A 207 -9.96 -5.74 -6.22
N THR A 208 -9.96 -7.06 -5.98
CA THR A 208 -11.05 -7.76 -5.28
C THR A 208 -10.59 -8.40 -3.96
N GLY A 209 -9.29 -8.38 -3.67
CA GLY A 209 -8.74 -8.90 -2.42
C GLY A 209 -9.04 -8.02 -1.20
N GLU A 210 -8.85 -8.60 -0.02
CA GLU A 210 -8.98 -7.95 1.29
C GLU A 210 -7.64 -7.91 2.03
N TYR A 211 -7.51 -7.01 3.00
CA TYR A 211 -6.31 -6.86 3.85
C TYR A 211 -5.00 -6.67 3.06
N SER A 212 -5.08 -6.01 1.91
CA SER A 212 -3.95 -5.74 1.02
C SER A 212 -3.47 -4.30 1.14
N VAL A 213 -2.17 -4.08 0.91
CA VAL A 213 -1.51 -2.76 0.96
C VAL A 213 -0.88 -2.48 -0.40
N PHE A 214 -1.44 -1.53 -1.15
CA PHE A 214 -0.94 -1.12 -2.47
C PHE A 214 -0.54 0.36 -2.46
N LEU A 215 0.74 0.63 -2.72
CA LEU A 215 1.34 1.96 -2.64
C LEU A 215 2.01 2.32 -3.97
N GLY A 216 1.51 3.40 -4.58
CA GLY A 216 1.98 4.02 -5.82
C GLY A 216 1.00 3.89 -6.99
N SER A 217 1.32 4.56 -8.10
CA SER A 217 0.44 4.65 -9.27
C SER A 217 0.16 3.26 -9.85
N GLU A 218 -1.11 2.89 -9.98
CA GLU A 218 -1.58 1.60 -10.50
C GLU A 218 -1.03 0.36 -9.75
N ALA A 219 -0.47 0.54 -8.54
CA ALA A 219 -0.03 -0.58 -7.72
C ALA A 219 -1.21 -1.53 -7.42
N GLY A 220 -1.01 -2.83 -7.64
CA GLY A 220 -2.04 -3.85 -7.41
C GLY A 220 -3.33 -3.65 -8.22
N LYS A 221 -3.31 -2.89 -9.34
CA LYS A 221 -4.50 -2.50 -10.11
C LYS A 221 -5.48 -3.64 -10.38
N ASN A 222 -4.99 -4.83 -10.69
CA ASN A 222 -5.79 -6.01 -11.03
C ASN A 222 -5.56 -7.18 -10.05
N GLU A 223 -5.07 -6.93 -8.83
CA GLU A 223 -4.84 -7.99 -7.85
C GLU A 223 -6.17 -8.55 -7.33
N THR A 224 -6.36 -9.86 -7.47
CA THR A 224 -7.62 -10.53 -7.12
C THR A 224 -7.55 -11.28 -5.80
N THR A 225 -6.34 -11.48 -5.27
CA THR A 225 -6.07 -12.21 -4.04
C THR A 225 -5.89 -11.28 -2.83
N SER A 226 -6.20 -11.79 -1.65
CA SER A 226 -6.09 -11.07 -0.38
C SER A 226 -4.67 -11.08 0.19
N ARG A 227 -4.41 -10.18 1.15
CA ARG A 227 -3.20 -10.16 1.97
C ARG A 227 -1.91 -9.98 1.17
N LYS A 228 -1.95 -9.08 0.19
CA LYS A 228 -0.79 -8.76 -0.65
C LYS A 228 -0.21 -7.38 -0.33
N LEU A 229 1.10 -7.25 -0.47
CA LEU A 229 1.83 -5.98 -0.47
C LEU A 229 2.34 -5.69 -1.88
N TYR A 230 2.00 -4.54 -2.43
CA TYR A 230 2.59 -4.01 -3.67
C TYR A 230 3.08 -2.60 -3.41
N ILE A 231 4.37 -2.36 -3.65
CA ILE A 231 4.94 -1.01 -3.71
C ILE A 231 5.54 -0.85 -5.11
N ASP A 232 4.86 -0.11 -5.97
CA ASP A 232 5.26 0.13 -7.36
C ASP A 232 4.57 1.39 -7.91
N ASN A 233 5.04 1.92 -9.04
CA ASN A 233 4.40 3.03 -9.76
C ASN A 233 3.84 2.61 -11.13
N SER A 234 3.52 1.33 -11.29
CA SER A 234 2.90 0.77 -12.48
C SER A 234 2.03 -0.46 -12.17
N SER A 235 1.12 -0.79 -13.10
CA SER A 235 0.42 -2.08 -13.10
C SER A 235 1.35 -3.19 -13.61
N THR A 236 2.04 -3.88 -12.69
CA THR A 236 3.01 -4.95 -13.00
C THR A 236 2.80 -6.20 -12.16
N ALA A 237 3.20 -7.37 -12.70
CA ALA A 237 3.27 -8.63 -11.95
C ALA A 237 4.52 -8.74 -11.07
N ASN A 238 5.53 -7.89 -11.31
CA ASN A 238 6.80 -7.86 -10.57
C ASN A 238 7.00 -6.46 -9.97
N PRO A 239 6.25 -6.08 -8.92
CA PRO A 239 6.39 -4.75 -8.33
C PRO A 239 7.75 -4.62 -7.62
N LEU A 240 8.30 -3.41 -7.52
CA LEU A 240 9.60 -3.18 -6.86
C LEU A 240 9.71 -3.91 -5.51
N ILE A 241 8.66 -3.83 -4.69
CA ILE A 241 8.48 -4.64 -3.49
C ILE A 241 7.14 -5.37 -3.58
N TRP A 242 7.20 -6.69 -3.46
CA TRP A 242 6.05 -7.58 -3.37
C TRP A 242 6.04 -8.26 -2.02
N GLY A 243 4.87 -8.54 -1.46
CA GLY A 243 4.76 -9.40 -0.28
C GLY A 243 3.45 -10.18 -0.24
N ASP A 244 3.46 -11.26 0.52
CA ASP A 244 2.31 -12.07 0.87
C ASP A 244 2.27 -12.24 2.38
N PHE A 245 1.32 -11.54 3.02
CA PHE A 245 1.14 -11.61 4.47
C PHE A 245 0.55 -12.95 4.93
N THR A 246 0.03 -13.80 4.02
CA THR A 246 -0.42 -15.15 4.38
C THR A 246 0.76 -16.12 4.46
N ALA A 247 1.73 -15.95 3.57
CA ALA A 247 2.90 -16.82 3.49
C ALA A 247 4.10 -16.31 4.31
N ASP A 248 3.97 -15.15 4.97
CA ASP A 248 5.05 -14.41 5.61
C ASP A 248 6.23 -14.17 4.66
N GLN A 249 5.91 -13.78 3.42
CA GLN A 249 6.90 -13.56 2.37
C GLN A 249 7.05 -12.08 2.01
N LEU A 250 8.30 -11.66 1.85
CA LEU A 250 8.68 -10.38 1.28
C LEU A 250 9.69 -10.62 0.17
N LYS A 251 9.43 -10.06 -1.02
CA LYS A 251 10.27 -10.18 -2.20
C LYS A 251 10.61 -8.80 -2.75
N PHE A 252 11.88 -8.57 -2.97
CA PHE A 252 12.38 -7.40 -3.69
C PHE A 252 12.61 -7.80 -5.15
N HIS A 253 11.92 -7.16 -6.10
CA HIS A 253 12.16 -7.36 -7.54
C HIS A 253 13.22 -6.38 -8.08
N GLY A 254 13.93 -5.70 -7.18
CA GLY A 254 15.06 -4.81 -7.47
C GLY A 254 16.29 -5.16 -6.64
N LYS A 255 17.32 -4.33 -6.75
CA LYS A 255 18.56 -4.47 -6.00
C LYS A 255 18.41 -3.99 -4.55
N VAL A 256 18.95 -4.75 -3.61
CA VAL A 256 18.90 -4.48 -2.17
C VAL A 256 20.30 -4.15 -1.65
N GLY A 257 20.44 -2.97 -1.04
CA GLY A 257 21.67 -2.55 -0.36
C GLY A 257 21.46 -2.48 1.17
N ILE A 258 22.40 -3.02 1.96
CA ILE A 258 22.35 -3.03 3.44
C ILE A 258 23.62 -2.37 4.03
N GLY A 259 23.47 -1.40 4.94
CA GLY A 259 24.56 -0.68 5.66
C GLY A 259 24.31 0.85 5.86
N GLY A 260 25.15 1.56 6.64
CA GLY A 260 25.17 3.04 6.85
C GLY A 260 26.48 3.45 7.55
N ASN A 261 27.08 4.67 7.51
CA ASN A 261 26.58 6.03 7.69
C ASN A 261 27.63 7.06 7.15
N SER A 262 27.52 7.52 5.90
CA SER A 262 28.34 8.65 5.35
C SER A 262 27.57 9.35 4.23
N SER A 263 27.72 10.68 4.18
CA SER A 263 26.91 11.68 3.46
C SER A 263 26.97 11.67 1.92
N THR A 264 27.23 10.52 1.29
CA THR A 264 27.06 10.34 -0.17
C THR A 264 26.09 9.18 -0.42
N ALA A 265 24.88 9.42 0.08
CA ALA A 265 23.55 8.95 -0.32
C ALA A 265 23.36 7.47 -0.74
N PHE A 266 22.59 6.76 0.08
CA PHE A 266 21.65 5.74 -0.41
C PHE A 266 20.86 6.31 -1.60
N GLY A 267 21.14 5.81 -2.79
CA GLY A 267 20.63 6.30 -4.07
C GLY A 267 21.56 5.93 -5.23
N ALA A 268 22.87 5.88 -4.99
CA ALA A 268 23.84 5.26 -5.89
C ALA A 268 24.13 3.83 -5.41
N PHE A 269 23.37 2.84 -5.89
CA PHE A 269 23.85 1.46 -5.84
C PHE A 269 25.25 1.46 -6.48
N PRO A 270 26.31 0.93 -5.83
CA PRO A 270 27.64 1.01 -6.40
C PRO A 270 27.62 0.44 -7.83
N THR A 271 28.44 0.96 -8.73
CA THR A 271 28.67 0.27 -10.01
C THR A 271 29.74 -0.79 -9.83
N THR A 272 30.68 -0.57 -8.91
CA THR A 272 31.73 -1.53 -8.53
C THR A 272 31.94 -1.61 -7.00
N ALA A 273 32.40 -2.77 -6.53
CA ALA A 273 32.85 -2.99 -5.16
C ALA A 273 34.17 -3.80 -5.18
N GLY A 274 35.24 -3.23 -4.63
CA GLY A 274 36.56 -3.90 -4.66
C GLY A 274 37.13 -4.13 -6.06
N GLY A 275 36.67 -3.41 -7.08
CA GLY A 275 37.04 -3.62 -8.50
C GLY A 275 36.03 -4.45 -9.30
N VAL A 276 35.10 -5.13 -8.63
CA VAL A 276 34.09 -6.01 -9.26
C VAL A 276 32.84 -5.24 -9.63
N SER A 277 32.31 -5.41 -10.84
CA SER A 277 30.99 -4.88 -11.22
C SER A 277 29.88 -5.54 -10.42
N VAL A 278 29.02 -4.74 -9.77
CA VAL A 278 27.85 -5.26 -9.03
C VAL A 278 26.58 -5.29 -9.88
N SER A 279 26.69 -5.17 -11.21
CA SER A 279 25.55 -5.16 -12.13
C SER A 279 24.70 -6.43 -12.01
N ASN A 280 25.36 -7.57 -11.80
CA ASN A 280 24.76 -8.91 -11.79
C ASN A 280 24.32 -9.37 -10.38
N TYR A 281 24.45 -8.50 -9.37
CA TYR A 281 24.17 -8.85 -7.97
C TYR A 281 22.90 -8.15 -7.49
N ASN A 282 22.02 -8.92 -6.85
CA ASN A 282 20.77 -8.42 -6.29
C ASN A 282 20.89 -8.00 -4.82
N LEU A 283 21.88 -8.50 -4.09
CA LEU A 283 22.13 -8.15 -2.69
C LEU A 283 23.57 -7.66 -2.52
N PHE A 284 23.71 -6.46 -1.96
CA PHE A 284 25.00 -5.89 -1.56
C PHE A 284 24.96 -5.53 -0.07
N VAL A 285 25.91 -6.06 0.71
CA VAL A 285 25.99 -5.82 2.17
C VAL A 285 27.34 -5.22 2.52
N LYS A 286 27.35 -3.93 2.86
CA LYS A 286 28.56 -3.26 3.33
C LYS A 286 28.80 -3.65 4.80
N GLY A 287 30.03 -4.08 5.12
CA GLY A 287 30.39 -4.54 6.47
C GLY A 287 30.32 -6.07 6.64
N GLY A 288 29.94 -6.81 5.59
CA GLY A 288 29.87 -8.26 5.60
C GLY A 288 28.56 -8.81 6.17
N ILE A 289 28.46 -10.14 6.17
CA ILE A 289 27.30 -10.89 6.70
C ILE A 289 27.81 -11.74 7.86
N LEU A 290 27.27 -11.53 9.06
CA LEU A 290 27.44 -12.45 10.18
C LEU A 290 26.22 -13.38 10.19
N THR A 291 26.44 -14.68 10.00
CA THR A 291 25.40 -15.70 9.92
C THR A 291 25.94 -17.03 10.44
N GLU A 292 25.05 -17.92 10.91
CA GLU A 292 25.42 -19.26 11.36
C GLU A 292 25.80 -20.18 10.19
N GLU A 293 25.12 -20.04 9.04
CA GLU A 293 25.36 -20.86 7.85
C GLU A 293 25.11 -20.04 6.57
N VAL A 294 25.83 -20.40 5.50
CA VAL A 294 25.54 -19.98 4.12
C VAL A 294 25.50 -21.23 3.26
N ARG A 295 24.36 -21.50 2.60
CA ARG A 295 24.25 -22.54 1.57
C ARG A 295 24.42 -21.92 0.20
N VAL A 296 25.37 -22.44 -0.57
CA VAL A 296 25.61 -22.04 -1.96
C VAL A 296 25.26 -23.21 -2.88
N ASN A 297 24.33 -22.99 -3.81
CA ASN A 297 23.94 -23.98 -4.80
C ASN A 297 24.31 -23.47 -6.21
N LEU A 298 25.18 -24.19 -6.90
CA LEU A 298 25.63 -23.87 -8.25
C LEU A 298 24.67 -24.48 -9.28
N THR A 299 23.56 -23.79 -9.56
CA THR A 299 22.49 -24.29 -10.46
C THR A 299 22.90 -24.43 -11.93
N SER A 300 23.99 -23.80 -12.36
CA SER A 300 24.45 -23.76 -13.75
C SER A 300 25.55 -24.79 -14.05
N GLY A 301 25.24 -26.08 -13.88
CA GLY A 301 26.07 -27.18 -14.40
C GLY A 301 27.42 -27.42 -13.71
N GLY A 302 27.62 -26.87 -12.51
CA GLY A 302 28.81 -27.17 -11.72
C GLY A 302 28.71 -28.57 -11.12
N THR A 303 29.19 -29.59 -11.82
CA THR A 303 29.45 -30.90 -11.20
C THR A 303 30.48 -30.69 -10.08
N TRP A 304 30.22 -31.24 -8.90
CA TRP A 304 31.22 -31.29 -7.83
C TRP A 304 32.44 -32.09 -8.27
N ALA A 305 33.54 -31.97 -7.52
CA ALA A 305 34.86 -32.39 -7.99
C ALA A 305 35.03 -33.90 -8.23
N ASP A 306 34.05 -34.71 -7.85
CA ASP A 306 34.04 -36.18 -7.93
C ASP A 306 34.51 -36.78 -9.27
N TYR A 307 34.46 -36.02 -10.37
CA TYR A 307 35.05 -36.40 -11.66
C TYR A 307 36.56 -36.70 -11.60
N VAL A 308 37.27 -36.24 -10.56
CA VAL A 308 38.69 -36.56 -10.34
C VAL A 308 38.91 -38.07 -10.14
N PHE A 309 37.88 -38.81 -9.73
CA PHE A 309 37.96 -40.24 -9.50
C PHE A 309 37.51 -41.10 -10.70
N GLU A 310 37.12 -40.50 -11.81
CA GLU A 310 36.76 -41.24 -13.03
C GLU A 310 37.99 -41.88 -13.69
N GLU A 311 37.81 -43.04 -14.34
CA GLU A 311 38.92 -43.82 -14.91
C GLU A 311 39.72 -43.07 -15.99
N ASP A 312 39.09 -42.12 -16.67
CA ASP A 312 39.69 -41.30 -17.74
C ASP A 312 40.21 -39.94 -17.25
N TYR A 313 40.24 -39.70 -15.94
CA TYR A 313 40.76 -38.46 -15.38
C TYR A 313 42.28 -38.32 -15.58
N ASP A 314 42.69 -37.29 -16.31
CA ASP A 314 44.10 -36.99 -16.60
C ASP A 314 44.80 -36.33 -15.40
N LEU A 315 45.22 -37.16 -14.44
CA LEU A 315 46.01 -36.71 -13.29
C LEU A 315 47.41 -36.29 -13.74
N LYS A 316 47.66 -34.98 -13.74
CA LYS A 316 48.96 -34.40 -14.14
C LYS A 316 50.12 -35.00 -13.33
N PRO A 317 51.29 -35.29 -13.93
CA PRO A 317 52.45 -35.71 -13.16
C PRO A 317 52.93 -34.62 -12.19
N LEU A 318 53.42 -35.00 -11.00
CA LEU A 318 53.93 -34.05 -10.00
C LEU A 318 55.08 -33.17 -10.52
N SER A 319 55.86 -33.65 -11.49
CA SER A 319 56.89 -32.84 -12.17
C SER A 319 56.30 -31.68 -12.97
N GLU A 320 55.15 -31.89 -13.62
CA GLU A 320 54.46 -30.85 -14.37
C GLU A 320 53.75 -29.87 -13.44
N VAL A 321 53.12 -30.37 -12.37
CA VAL A 321 52.54 -29.52 -11.32
C VAL A 321 53.61 -28.64 -10.70
N LYS A 322 54.79 -29.19 -10.39
CA LYS A 322 55.93 -28.42 -9.88
C LYS A 322 56.37 -27.33 -10.86
N ARG A 323 56.53 -27.67 -12.14
CA ARG A 323 56.88 -26.69 -13.19
C ARG A 323 55.85 -25.57 -13.24
N PHE A 324 54.55 -25.89 -13.18
CA PHE A 324 53.49 -24.89 -13.17
C PHE A 324 53.60 -23.95 -11.97
N ILE A 325 53.86 -24.48 -10.77
CA ILE A 325 54.05 -23.68 -9.56
C ILE A 325 55.28 -22.78 -9.68
N ASP A 326 56.40 -23.30 -10.19
CA ASP A 326 57.63 -22.52 -10.38
C ASP A 326 57.43 -21.36 -11.37
N GLU A 327 56.57 -21.55 -12.38
CA GLU A 327 56.27 -20.55 -13.42
C GLU A 327 55.18 -19.54 -12.99
N ASN A 328 54.14 -19.98 -12.27
CA ASN A 328 52.93 -19.18 -12.01
C ASN A 328 52.75 -18.79 -10.54
N GLY A 329 53.43 -19.45 -9.60
CA GLY A 329 53.36 -19.16 -8.17
C GLY A 329 52.08 -19.62 -7.47
N HIS A 330 51.25 -20.44 -8.12
CA HIS A 330 50.03 -21.03 -7.56
C HIS A 330 49.75 -22.41 -8.17
N LEU A 331 48.80 -23.15 -7.59
CA LEU A 331 48.38 -24.46 -8.11
C LEU A 331 47.59 -24.31 -9.43
N PRO A 332 47.64 -25.32 -10.33
CA PRO A 332 46.75 -25.37 -11.49
C PRO A 332 45.29 -25.21 -11.09
N ASN A 333 44.48 -24.51 -11.88
CA ASN A 333 43.05 -24.23 -11.64
C ASN A 333 42.71 -23.40 -10.39
N VAL A 334 43.67 -23.11 -9.51
CA VAL A 334 43.48 -22.18 -8.37
C VAL A 334 43.80 -20.76 -8.83
N PRO A 335 42.91 -19.78 -8.62
CA PRO A 335 43.16 -18.41 -9.03
C PRO A 335 44.33 -17.79 -8.25
N SER A 336 45.10 -16.95 -8.94
CA SER A 336 46.21 -16.21 -8.34
C SER A 336 45.73 -15.13 -7.37
N ALA A 337 46.60 -14.70 -6.46
CA ALA A 337 46.29 -13.60 -5.53
C ALA A 337 45.94 -12.27 -6.25
N ALA A 338 46.49 -12.05 -7.44
CA ALA A 338 46.20 -10.87 -8.25
C ALA A 338 44.79 -10.92 -8.85
N GLU A 339 44.36 -12.09 -9.34
CA GLU A 339 43.00 -12.31 -9.83
C GLU A 339 41.98 -12.19 -8.70
N VAL A 340 42.25 -12.82 -7.56
CA VAL A 340 41.40 -12.71 -6.35
C VAL A 340 41.21 -11.27 -5.89
N LYS A 341 42.29 -10.47 -5.90
CA LYS A 341 42.23 -9.06 -5.50
C LYS A 341 41.40 -8.21 -6.47
N ARG A 342 41.37 -8.57 -7.76
CA ARG A 342 40.67 -7.83 -8.82
C ARG A 342 39.19 -8.24 -8.91
N ASP A 343 38.94 -9.54 -8.88
CA ASP A 343 37.65 -10.14 -9.26
C ASP A 343 36.87 -10.69 -8.05
N GLY A 344 37.50 -10.77 -6.88
CA GLY A 344 36.94 -11.42 -5.69
C GLY A 344 37.02 -12.95 -5.75
N ILE A 345 36.34 -13.62 -4.81
CA ILE A 345 36.23 -15.08 -4.76
C ILE A 345 34.75 -15.46 -4.75
N GLU A 346 34.36 -16.35 -5.66
CA GLU A 346 33.07 -17.01 -5.64
C GLU A 346 33.13 -18.22 -4.70
N LEU A 347 32.48 -18.12 -3.53
CA LEU A 347 32.60 -19.11 -2.46
C LEU A 347 32.30 -20.55 -2.91
N GLY A 348 31.26 -20.74 -3.73
CA GLY A 348 30.90 -22.07 -4.25
C GLY A 348 31.95 -22.66 -5.20
N ASN A 349 32.48 -21.85 -6.13
CA ASN A 349 33.51 -22.30 -7.07
C ASN A 349 34.85 -22.55 -6.36
N MET A 350 35.19 -21.73 -5.36
CA MET A 350 36.39 -21.96 -4.55
C MET A 350 36.28 -23.25 -3.73
N ALA A 351 35.12 -23.52 -3.13
CA ALA A 351 34.88 -24.77 -2.43
C ALA A 351 35.03 -25.99 -3.36
N LYS A 352 34.50 -25.91 -4.59
CA LYS A 352 34.68 -26.94 -5.61
C LYS A 352 36.16 -27.14 -5.97
N ILE A 353 36.89 -26.06 -6.28
CA ILE A 353 38.33 -26.15 -6.62
C ILE A 353 39.12 -26.74 -5.46
N GLN A 354 38.81 -26.35 -4.21
CA GLN A 354 39.44 -26.94 -3.03
C GLN A 354 39.18 -28.44 -2.93
N GLN A 355 37.94 -28.88 -3.21
CA GLN A 355 37.62 -30.30 -3.25
C GLN A 355 38.42 -31.03 -4.34
N GLU A 356 38.49 -30.49 -5.56
CA GLU A 356 39.32 -31.05 -6.65
C GLU A 356 40.77 -31.24 -6.21
N LYS A 357 41.35 -30.24 -5.52
CA LYS A 357 42.75 -30.33 -5.07
C LYS A 357 42.96 -31.31 -3.92
N ILE A 358 41.96 -31.50 -3.06
CA ILE A 358 41.99 -32.53 -2.02
C ILE A 358 41.92 -33.93 -2.66
N GLU A 359 41.10 -34.10 -3.70
CA GLU A 359 40.95 -35.38 -4.41
C GLU A 359 42.20 -35.72 -5.24
N GLU A 360 42.76 -34.76 -6.00
CA GLU A 360 44.05 -34.92 -6.70
C GLU A 360 45.17 -35.28 -5.71
N LEU A 361 45.24 -34.58 -4.57
CA LEU A 361 46.21 -34.89 -3.51
C LEU A 361 46.03 -36.31 -2.99
N THR A 362 44.78 -36.77 -2.85
CA THR A 362 44.47 -38.14 -2.41
C THR A 362 44.98 -39.17 -3.43
N LEU A 363 44.82 -38.93 -4.73
CA LEU A 363 45.36 -39.80 -5.77
C LEU A 363 46.89 -39.86 -5.75
N TYR A 364 47.57 -38.73 -5.59
CA TYR A 364 49.04 -38.72 -5.44
C TYR A 364 49.50 -39.50 -4.22
N LEU A 365 48.79 -39.40 -3.09
CA LEU A 365 49.12 -40.15 -1.87
C LEU A 365 48.93 -41.66 -2.07
N ILE A 366 47.87 -42.09 -2.77
CA ILE A 366 47.65 -43.50 -3.11
C ILE A 366 48.79 -44.02 -4.00
N GLN A 367 49.16 -43.25 -5.03
CA GLN A 367 50.27 -43.59 -5.92
C GLN A 367 51.60 -43.68 -5.17
N GLN A 368 51.89 -42.71 -4.30
CA GLN A 368 53.09 -42.70 -3.49
C GLN A 368 53.14 -43.87 -2.51
N GLN A 369 52.01 -44.24 -1.90
CA GLN A 369 51.93 -45.39 -0.99
C GLN A 369 52.22 -46.70 -1.73
N LYS A 370 51.70 -46.86 -2.95
CA LYS A 370 52.00 -48.02 -3.81
C LYS A 370 53.49 -48.13 -4.12
N GLU A 371 54.14 -47.04 -4.49
CA GLU A 371 55.58 -47.01 -4.74
C GLU A 371 56.39 -47.35 -3.48
N ILE A 372 55.99 -46.85 -2.31
CA ILE A 372 56.63 -47.18 -1.03
C ILE A 372 56.52 -48.69 -0.74
N ASP A 373 55.37 -49.30 -1.00
CA ASP A 373 55.15 -50.72 -0.73
C ASP A 373 55.92 -51.61 -1.72
N GLU A 374 56.01 -51.21 -2.99
CA GLU A 374 56.88 -51.86 -3.98
C GLU A 374 58.36 -51.76 -3.59
N LEU A 375 58.82 -50.59 -3.15
CA LEU A 375 60.18 -50.39 -2.66
C LEU A 375 60.46 -51.25 -1.42
N LYS A 376 59.52 -51.32 -0.45
CA LYS A 376 59.65 -52.20 0.73
C LYS A 376 59.73 -53.66 0.33
N ALA A 377 58.92 -54.11 -0.63
CA ALA A 377 58.95 -55.49 -1.12
C ALA A 377 60.29 -55.81 -1.80
N GLN A 378 60.81 -54.89 -2.62
CA GLN A 378 62.13 -55.04 -3.24
C GLN A 378 63.24 -55.09 -2.20
N VAL A 379 63.22 -54.21 -1.19
CA VAL A 379 64.18 -54.20 -0.09
C VAL A 379 64.14 -55.52 0.68
N LYS A 380 62.94 -56.04 1.00
CA LYS A 380 62.78 -57.34 1.67
C LYS A 380 63.37 -58.48 0.83
N ALA A 381 63.07 -58.53 -0.46
CA ALA A 381 63.61 -59.54 -1.37
C ALA A 381 65.14 -59.46 -1.53
N LEU A 382 65.73 -58.27 -1.44
CA LEU A 382 67.19 -58.08 -1.45
C LEU A 382 67.85 -58.53 -0.15
N ILE A 383 67.19 -58.33 0.99
CA ILE A 383 67.66 -58.80 2.30
C ILE A 383 67.62 -60.33 2.38
N GLU A 384 66.57 -60.97 1.86
CA GLU A 384 66.43 -62.44 1.86
C GLU A 384 67.38 -63.16 0.89
N LYS A 385 68.02 -62.44 -0.05
CA LYS A 385 69.03 -62.96 -0.98
C LYS A 385 70.47 -62.83 -0.48
N ARG A 386 70.69 -62.20 0.69
CA ARG A 386 71.96 -62.18 1.41
C ARG A 386 71.96 -63.20 2.51
#